data_AF-A0A540LEE0-F1
#
_entry.id   AF-A0A540LEE0-F1
#
_cell.length_a   1.000
_cell.length_b   1.000
_cell.length_c   1.000
_cell.angle_alpha   90.00
_cell.angle_beta   90.00
_cell.angle_gamma   90.00
#
_symmetry.space_group_name_H-M   'P 1'
#
loop_
_entity.id
_entity.type
_entity.pdbx_description
1 polymer ?
#
loop_
_entity_poly.entity_id
_entity_poly.type
_entity_poly.pdbx_seq_one_letter_code
_entity_poly.pdbx_strand_id
1 'polypeptide(L)'
;MPPCSADHGGLCIAPSTGLLFLLLFSFLATSTTACSNGNCQVLEACAAATDCGPGLYCGNCPASGRNQPVCTRGQAIVPTSIINGLPFNKYTWLVTHNSFSIVDAPPVAGVQRLTFYNQEDTVTNQLRNGVRGLMLDMYDFENDIWLCHSFKGQCYNFTAFVISLPPYQFKT
;
A
#
# COMPACT_ATOMS: atom_id res chain seq x y z
N MET A 1 37.04 4.83 80.31
CA MET A 1 37.14 3.36 80.16
C MET A 1 36.42 3.00 78.87
N PRO A 2 37.11 2.32 77.92
CA PRO A 2 36.54 1.85 76.66
C PRO A 2 35.82 0.48 76.91
N PRO A 3 35.18 -0.18 75.92
CA PRO A 3 35.93 -0.80 74.81
C PRO A 3 35.32 -0.62 73.41
N CYS A 4 36.21 -0.83 72.44
CA CYS A 4 36.00 -1.04 71.02
C CYS A 4 35.48 -2.45 70.69
N SER A 5 34.78 -2.61 69.55
CA SER A 5 34.74 -3.77 68.61
C SER A 5 33.41 -3.73 67.83
N ALA A 6 33.26 -4.10 66.56
CA ALA A 6 34.18 -4.47 65.49
C ALA A 6 33.43 -4.25 64.15
N ASP A 7 34.23 -3.95 63.14
CA ASP A 7 34.06 -4.19 61.70
C ASP A 7 32.86 -5.06 61.23
N HIS A 8 32.11 -4.56 60.23
CA HIS A 8 31.93 -5.23 58.92
C HIS A 8 31.11 -4.35 57.97
N GLY A 9 31.78 -3.90 56.90
CA GLY A 9 31.16 -3.23 55.76
C GLY A 9 30.22 -4.17 55.02
N GLY A 10 28.92 -4.04 55.27
CA GLY A 10 27.88 -4.66 54.46
C GLY A 10 27.63 -3.82 53.20
N LEU A 11 28.33 -4.11 52.11
CA LEU A 11 27.84 -3.70 50.79
C LEU A 11 26.48 -4.37 50.58
N CYS A 12 25.42 -3.55 50.51
CA CYS A 12 24.11 -4.00 50.10
C CYS A 12 24.19 -4.40 48.62
N ILE A 13 24.39 -5.70 48.34
CA ILE A 13 24.25 -6.24 47.00
C ILE A 13 22.76 -6.18 46.66
N ALA A 14 22.36 -5.19 45.87
CA ALA A 14 21.04 -5.16 45.28
C ALA A 14 20.81 -6.47 44.51
N PRO A 15 19.64 -7.12 44.65
CA PRO A 15 19.41 -8.43 44.04
C PRO A 15 19.55 -8.32 42.51
N SER A 16 20.61 -8.94 41.98
CA SER A 16 20.93 -9.06 40.55
C SER A 16 19.72 -9.50 39.71
N THR A 17 18.81 -10.27 40.32
CA THR A 17 17.57 -10.76 39.72
C THR A 17 16.59 -9.63 39.34
N GLY A 18 16.48 -8.56 40.13
CA GLY A 18 15.59 -7.43 39.82
C GLY A 18 16.10 -6.59 38.65
N LEU A 19 17.41 -6.40 38.56
CA LEU A 19 18.07 -5.66 37.48
C LEU A 19 17.97 -6.42 36.14
N LEU A 20 18.14 -7.75 36.18
CA LEU A 20 17.99 -8.61 35.00
C LEU A 20 16.54 -8.66 34.49
N PHE A 21 15.56 -8.66 35.39
CA PHE A 21 14.14 -8.64 35.04
C PHE A 21 13.71 -7.31 34.42
N LEU A 22 14.23 -6.18 34.93
CA LEU A 22 14.04 -4.84 34.36
C LEU A 22 14.67 -4.73 32.97
N LEU A 23 15.89 -5.26 32.78
CA LEU A 23 16.56 -5.31 31.49
C LEU A 23 15.78 -6.17 30.48
N LEU A 24 15.30 -7.36 30.87
CA LEU A 24 14.44 -8.19 30.02
C LEU A 24 13.13 -7.46 29.63
N PHE A 25 12.46 -6.78 30.57
CA PHE A 25 11.24 -6.02 30.26
C PHE A 25 11.49 -4.86 29.28
N SER A 26 12.63 -4.18 29.38
CA SER A 26 13.00 -3.13 28.41
C SER A 26 13.32 -3.66 27.01
N PHE A 27 13.80 -4.92 26.88
CA PHE A 27 14.00 -5.56 25.57
C PHE A 27 12.69 -6.03 24.91
N LEU A 28 11.61 -6.26 25.67
CA LEU A 28 10.30 -6.64 25.13
C LEU A 28 9.41 -5.43 24.75
N ALA A 29 9.78 -4.20 25.13
CA ALA A 29 8.91 -3.03 25.03
C ALA A 29 9.18 -2.10 23.83
N THR A 30 9.89 -2.54 22.79
CA THR A 30 10.00 -1.79 21.53
C THR A 30 8.82 -2.09 20.61
N SER A 31 7.60 -1.96 21.12
CA SER A 31 6.41 -1.91 20.26
C SER A 31 6.40 -0.55 19.56
N THR A 32 6.57 -0.56 18.24
CA THR A 32 6.34 0.63 17.41
C THR A 32 4.84 0.89 17.38
N THR A 33 4.36 1.65 18.35
CA THR A 33 2.93 1.98 18.46
C THR A 33 2.49 2.78 17.24
N ALA A 34 1.36 2.37 16.66
CA ALA A 34 0.75 3.10 15.55
C ALA A 34 0.39 4.51 16.01
N CYS A 35 0.75 5.49 15.19
CA CYS A 35 0.30 6.85 15.36
C CYS A 35 -1.21 6.90 15.04
N SER A 36 -1.97 7.76 15.74
CA SER A 36 -3.45 7.80 15.65
C SER A 36 -4.03 9.23 15.70
N ASN A 37 -3.20 10.24 15.42
CA ASN A 37 -3.60 11.65 15.50
C ASN A 37 -4.12 12.24 14.18
N GLY A 38 -4.29 11.41 13.14
CA GLY A 38 -4.73 11.84 11.81
C GLY A 38 -3.68 12.60 10.99
N ASN A 39 -2.44 12.66 11.46
CA ASN A 39 -1.33 13.38 10.83
C ASN A 39 -0.06 12.52 10.74
N CYS A 40 -0.21 11.20 10.80
CA CYS A 40 0.93 10.30 10.71
C CYS A 40 1.62 10.47 9.35
N GLN A 41 2.95 10.59 9.39
CA GLN A 41 3.80 10.90 8.26
C GLN A 41 4.16 9.63 7.46
N VAL A 42 4.71 9.83 6.27
CA VAL A 42 5.14 8.72 5.40
C VAL A 42 6.12 7.79 6.16
N LEU A 43 5.90 6.48 6.06
CA LEU A 43 6.61 5.39 6.77
C LEU A 43 6.35 5.29 8.28
N GLU A 44 5.53 6.17 8.86
CA GLU A 44 5.06 5.96 10.23
C GLU A 44 4.02 4.83 10.28
N ALA A 45 4.00 4.14 11.41
CA ALA A 45 3.06 3.08 11.69
C ALA A 45 1.63 3.63 11.81
N CYS A 46 0.66 2.91 11.26
CA CYS A 46 -0.76 3.25 11.33
C CYS A 46 -1.60 1.99 11.54
N ALA A 47 -2.82 2.17 12.06
CA ALA A 47 -3.77 1.08 12.28
C ALA A 47 -5.06 1.26 11.46
N ALA A 48 -5.47 2.50 11.24
CA ALA A 48 -6.67 2.88 10.49
C ALA A 48 -6.34 3.83 9.34
N ALA A 49 -7.19 3.84 8.31
CA ALA A 49 -7.06 4.75 7.17
C ALA A 49 -7.06 6.23 7.57
N THR A 50 -7.72 6.57 8.68
CA THR A 50 -7.82 7.94 9.21
C THR A 50 -6.61 8.38 10.02
N ASP A 51 -5.64 7.50 10.28
CA ASP A 51 -4.45 7.85 11.06
C ASP A 51 -3.46 8.71 10.26
N CYS A 52 -3.35 8.44 8.96
CA CYS A 52 -2.38 9.10 8.10
C CYS A 52 -2.81 10.52 7.72
N GLY A 53 -1.83 11.40 7.53
CA GLY A 53 -2.09 12.76 7.06
C GLY A 53 -2.74 12.83 5.67
N PRO A 54 -3.25 14.00 5.26
CA PRO A 54 -3.90 14.19 3.97
C PRO A 54 -3.05 13.72 2.78
N GLY A 55 -3.66 13.01 1.83
CA GLY A 55 -2.99 12.47 0.65
C GLY A 55 -2.15 11.21 0.92
N LEU A 56 -2.17 10.69 2.15
CA LEU A 56 -1.56 9.43 2.53
C LEU A 56 -2.62 8.34 2.74
N TYR A 57 -2.19 7.09 2.65
CA TYR A 57 -3.03 5.92 2.87
C TYR A 57 -2.32 4.96 3.83
N CYS A 58 -3.07 4.38 4.77
CA CYS A 58 -2.56 3.37 5.68
C CYS A 58 -2.66 2.00 5.02
N GLY A 59 -1.53 1.37 4.72
CA GLY A 59 -1.50 0.10 4.00
C GLY A 59 -0.34 -0.80 4.37
N ASN A 60 -0.51 -2.09 4.10
CA ASN A 60 0.58 -3.05 4.22
C ASN A 60 1.50 -2.96 3.00
N CYS A 61 2.81 -3.03 3.23
CA CYS A 61 3.79 -3.15 2.16
C CYS A 61 4.69 -4.36 2.44
N PRO A 62 4.30 -5.58 2.01
CA PRO A 62 5.05 -6.80 2.33
C PRO A 62 6.52 -6.74 1.89
N ALA A 63 6.80 -6.09 0.76
CA ALA A 63 8.15 -5.89 0.23
C ALA A 63 9.07 -5.08 1.17
N SER A 64 8.52 -4.30 2.10
CA SER A 64 9.29 -3.51 3.07
C SER A 64 9.76 -4.31 4.29
N GLY A 65 9.34 -5.57 4.44
CA GLY A 65 9.67 -6.41 5.60
C GLY A 65 9.06 -5.91 6.92
N ARG A 66 8.09 -5.00 6.86
CA ARG A 66 7.39 -4.49 8.04
C ARG A 66 6.23 -5.40 8.42
N ASN A 67 6.09 -5.64 9.72
CA ASN A 67 5.03 -6.49 10.28
C ASN A 67 3.73 -5.75 10.58
N GLN A 68 3.63 -4.46 10.21
CA GLN A 68 2.44 -3.64 10.43
C GLN A 68 2.26 -2.61 9.32
N PRO A 69 1.03 -2.11 9.11
CA PRO A 69 0.74 -1.09 8.13
C PRO A 69 1.54 0.19 8.38
N VAL A 70 1.84 0.90 7.30
CA VAL A 70 2.49 2.21 7.35
C VAL A 70 1.77 3.19 6.45
N CYS A 71 1.90 4.47 6.77
CA CYS A 71 1.41 5.53 5.90
C CYS A 71 2.29 5.61 4.64
N THR A 72 1.67 5.44 3.49
CA THR A 72 2.29 5.59 2.18
C THR A 72 1.62 6.71 1.40
N ARG A 73 2.24 7.18 0.32
CA ARG A 73 1.63 8.21 -0.53
C ARG A 73 0.45 7.61 -1.29
N GLY A 74 -0.75 8.11 -1.03
CA GLY A 74 -1.98 7.72 -1.73
C GLY A 74 -2.34 8.65 -2.89
N GLN A 75 -1.92 9.92 -2.84
CA GLN A 75 -2.19 10.90 -3.90
C GLN A 75 -0.89 11.45 -4.49
N ALA A 76 -0.82 11.46 -5.82
CA ALA A 76 0.27 12.08 -6.54
C ALA A 76 0.11 13.60 -6.62
N ILE A 77 1.23 14.31 -6.61
CA ILE A 77 1.24 15.75 -6.84
C ILE A 77 0.93 16.01 -8.31
N VAL A 78 -0.07 16.85 -8.57
CA VAL A 78 -0.43 17.24 -9.94
C VAL A 78 0.63 18.22 -10.47
N PRO A 79 1.40 17.89 -11.51
CA PRO A 79 2.51 18.75 -11.97
C PRO A 79 2.07 20.17 -12.34
N THR A 80 0.85 20.31 -12.87
CA THR A 80 0.28 21.59 -13.30
C THR A 80 -0.07 22.52 -12.13
N SER A 81 -0.16 22.02 -10.89
CA SER A 81 -0.35 22.87 -9.71
C SER A 81 0.95 23.52 -9.24
N ILE A 82 2.11 23.03 -9.69
CA ILE A 82 3.43 23.62 -9.39
C ILE A 82 3.82 24.60 -10.50
N ILE A 83 3.76 24.15 -11.77
CA ILE A 83 4.09 24.96 -12.95
C ILE A 83 3.00 24.73 -14.00
N ASN A 84 2.38 25.81 -14.49
CA ASN A 84 1.32 25.73 -15.49
C ASN A 84 1.78 26.25 -16.87
N GLY A 85 1.03 25.91 -17.93
CA GLY A 85 1.21 26.46 -19.28
C GLY A 85 2.26 25.76 -20.15
N LEU A 86 2.86 24.67 -19.70
CA LEU A 86 3.77 23.88 -20.54
C LEU A 86 2.98 22.92 -21.46
N PRO A 87 3.53 22.53 -22.62
CA PRO A 87 2.95 21.45 -23.43
C PRO A 87 2.89 20.12 -22.65
N PHE A 88 1.93 19.24 -23.00
CA PHE A 88 1.70 17.96 -22.31
C PHE A 88 2.96 17.10 -22.17
N ASN A 89 3.83 17.09 -23.19
CA ASN A 89 5.07 16.32 -23.21
C ASN A 89 6.24 16.96 -22.42
N LYS A 90 5.99 18.05 -21.67
CA LYS A 90 6.95 18.71 -20.77
C LYS A 90 6.62 18.51 -19.29
N TYR A 91 5.63 17.66 -19.00
CA TYR A 91 5.29 17.22 -17.65
C TYR A 91 5.64 15.76 -17.44
N THR A 92 5.92 15.40 -16.18
CA THR A 92 6.00 14.00 -15.74
C THR A 92 4.62 13.56 -15.29
N TRP A 93 4.04 12.58 -15.97
CA TRP A 93 2.71 12.05 -15.64
C TRP A 93 2.84 10.71 -14.91
N LEU A 94 2.03 10.53 -13.87
CA LEU A 94 1.83 9.21 -13.29
C LEU A 94 0.92 8.39 -14.21
N VAL A 95 1.35 7.17 -14.53
CA VAL A 95 0.63 6.24 -15.41
C VAL A 95 0.52 4.87 -14.76
N THR A 96 -0.51 4.10 -15.10
CA THR A 96 -0.70 2.73 -14.61
C THR A 96 -0.69 1.72 -15.76
N HIS A 97 0.02 0.61 -15.55
CA HIS A 97 0.09 -0.52 -16.49
C HIS A 97 -1.15 -1.41 -16.33
N ASN A 98 -1.86 -1.70 -17.43
CA ASN A 98 -3.10 -2.49 -17.42
C ASN A 98 -4.07 -2.01 -16.34
N SER A 99 -4.48 -0.75 -16.44
CA SER A 99 -5.24 -0.05 -15.40
C SER A 99 -6.54 -0.74 -14.99
N PHE A 100 -7.08 -1.61 -15.84
CA PHE A 100 -8.29 -2.40 -15.60
C PHE A 100 -8.06 -3.67 -14.78
N SER A 101 -6.80 -4.10 -14.65
CA SER A 101 -6.39 -5.36 -14.05
C SER A 101 -6.38 -5.24 -12.52
N ILE A 102 -7.58 -5.16 -11.95
CA ILE A 102 -7.81 -4.83 -10.54
C ILE A 102 -7.96 -6.11 -9.72
N VAL A 103 -7.27 -6.18 -8.58
CA VAL A 103 -7.40 -7.28 -7.61
C VAL A 103 -8.86 -7.46 -7.22
N ASP A 104 -9.28 -8.72 -7.05
CA ASP A 104 -10.66 -9.08 -6.67
C ASP A 104 -11.77 -8.57 -7.61
N ALA A 105 -11.42 -8.14 -8.83
CA ALA A 105 -12.43 -7.82 -9.84
C ALA A 105 -13.39 -9.02 -10.03
N PRO A 106 -14.71 -8.79 -10.18
CA PRO A 106 -15.67 -9.88 -10.36
C PRO A 106 -15.31 -10.75 -11.59
N PRO A 107 -15.46 -12.08 -11.53
CA PRO A 107 -15.24 -12.94 -12.69
C PRO A 107 -16.21 -12.60 -13.84
N VAL A 108 -15.75 -12.74 -15.07
CA VAL A 108 -16.58 -12.58 -16.27
C VAL A 108 -17.11 -13.96 -16.68
N ALA A 109 -18.37 -14.04 -17.13
CA ALA A 109 -19.00 -15.26 -17.64
C ALA A 109 -18.98 -16.46 -16.66
N GLY A 110 -18.88 -16.18 -15.34
CA GLY A 110 -18.88 -17.23 -14.30
C GLY A 110 -17.62 -18.10 -14.27
N VAL A 111 -16.56 -17.75 -15.00
CA VAL A 111 -15.29 -18.50 -15.03
C VAL A 111 -14.29 -17.87 -14.09
N GLN A 112 -13.66 -18.66 -13.21
CA GLN A 112 -12.62 -18.18 -12.32
C GLN A 112 -11.50 -17.51 -13.11
N ARG A 113 -11.15 -16.27 -12.74
CA ARG A 113 -10.05 -15.55 -13.36
C ARG A 113 -8.72 -16.16 -12.95
N LEU A 114 -7.90 -16.52 -13.95
CA LEU A 114 -6.57 -17.10 -13.83
C LEU A 114 -5.57 -16.23 -14.60
N THR A 115 -5.27 -15.06 -14.04
CA THR A 115 -4.21 -14.17 -14.53
C THR A 115 -3.66 -13.33 -13.37
N PHE A 116 -2.59 -12.59 -13.62
CA PHE A 116 -2.04 -11.65 -12.66
C PHE A 116 -2.88 -10.36 -12.59
N TYR A 117 -2.77 -9.66 -11.46
CA TYR A 117 -3.39 -8.35 -11.24
C TYR A 117 -2.30 -7.28 -11.21
N ASN A 118 -2.59 -6.09 -11.74
CA ASN A 118 -1.64 -4.98 -11.78
C ASN A 118 -2.00 -3.84 -10.85
N GLN A 119 -3.27 -3.73 -10.47
CA GLN A 119 -3.80 -2.61 -9.72
C GLN A 119 -4.59 -3.09 -8.50
N GLU A 120 -4.49 -2.36 -7.40
CA GLU A 120 -5.37 -2.52 -6.23
C GLU A 120 -6.53 -1.52 -6.27
N ASP A 121 -6.34 -0.38 -6.95
CA ASP A 121 -7.31 0.69 -7.07
C ASP A 121 -8.19 0.54 -8.31
N THR A 122 -9.49 0.87 -8.16
CA THR A 122 -10.38 1.07 -9.31
C THR A 122 -9.86 2.16 -10.25
N VAL A 123 -10.22 2.12 -11.53
CA VAL A 123 -9.84 3.18 -12.51
C VAL A 123 -10.26 4.58 -12.02
N THR A 124 -11.42 4.69 -11.38
CA THR A 124 -11.88 5.96 -10.79
C THR A 124 -10.94 6.43 -9.68
N ASN A 125 -10.50 5.54 -8.80
CA ASN A 125 -9.57 5.88 -7.74
C ASN A 125 -8.18 6.22 -8.29
N GLN A 126 -7.69 5.49 -9.29
CA GLN A 126 -6.43 5.83 -9.98
C GLN A 126 -6.46 7.29 -10.49
N LEU A 127 -7.53 7.70 -11.17
CA LEU A 127 -7.69 9.07 -11.67
C LEU A 127 -7.78 10.11 -10.53
N ARG A 128 -8.54 9.80 -9.47
CA ARG A 128 -8.64 10.63 -8.26
C ARG A 128 -7.29 10.78 -7.54
N ASN A 129 -6.46 9.75 -7.59
CA ASN A 129 -5.14 9.68 -6.97
C ASN A 129 -4.03 10.28 -7.84
N GLY A 130 -4.37 10.86 -9.00
CA GLY A 130 -3.45 11.66 -9.81
C GLY A 130 -2.88 10.96 -11.04
N VAL A 131 -3.32 9.74 -11.36
CA VAL A 131 -2.97 9.07 -12.63
C VAL A 131 -3.54 9.87 -13.80
N ARG A 132 -2.73 10.07 -14.85
CA ARG A 132 -3.10 10.82 -16.07
C ARG A 132 -2.80 10.07 -17.37
N GLY A 133 -2.35 8.83 -17.28
CA GLY A 133 -2.29 7.91 -18.41
C GLY A 133 -2.67 6.50 -17.96
N LEU A 134 -3.46 5.83 -18.78
CA LEU A 134 -3.91 4.46 -18.55
C LEU A 134 -3.41 3.60 -19.70
N MET A 135 -2.64 2.56 -19.40
CA MET A 135 -2.27 1.56 -20.40
C MET A 135 -3.33 0.46 -20.40
N LEU A 136 -3.81 0.11 -21.59
CA LEU A 136 -4.89 -0.84 -21.78
C LEU A 136 -4.45 -1.91 -22.79
N ASP A 137 -4.25 -3.12 -22.31
CA ASP A 137 -4.17 -4.32 -23.15
C ASP A 137 -5.58 -4.67 -23.67
N MET A 138 -5.74 -4.63 -24.99
CA MET A 138 -7.00 -4.80 -25.71
C MET A 138 -6.88 -5.91 -26.75
N TYR A 139 -7.88 -6.78 -26.83
CA TYR A 139 -7.89 -7.92 -27.75
C TYR A 139 -9.29 -8.19 -28.31
N ASP A 140 -9.35 -8.67 -29.55
CA ASP A 140 -10.58 -9.20 -30.14
C ASP A 140 -10.95 -10.53 -29.47
N PHE A 141 -12.16 -10.60 -28.92
CA PHE A 141 -12.68 -11.79 -28.24
C PHE A 141 -14.22 -11.77 -28.23
N GLU A 142 -14.85 -12.92 -28.55
CA GLU A 142 -16.31 -13.03 -28.65
C GLU A 142 -16.99 -11.90 -29.45
N ASN A 143 -16.39 -11.55 -30.60
CA ASN A 143 -16.87 -10.53 -31.52
C ASN A 143 -16.94 -9.11 -30.94
N ASP A 144 -16.21 -8.84 -29.87
CA ASP A 144 -16.05 -7.50 -29.28
C ASP A 144 -14.58 -7.28 -28.87
N ILE A 145 -14.26 -6.07 -28.40
CA ILE A 145 -12.94 -5.71 -27.90
C ILE A 145 -12.94 -5.82 -26.38
N TRP A 146 -12.04 -6.64 -25.85
CA TRP A 146 -11.94 -6.94 -24.43
C TRP A 146 -10.65 -6.44 -23.80
N LEU A 147 -10.77 -6.06 -22.53
CA LEU A 147 -9.63 -5.82 -21.65
C LEU A 147 -9.26 -7.14 -20.97
N CYS A 148 -8.08 -7.67 -21.31
CA CYS A 148 -7.61 -8.94 -20.80
C CYS A 148 -6.10 -9.09 -20.89
N HIS A 149 -5.57 -10.04 -20.12
CA HIS A 149 -4.19 -10.49 -20.29
C HIS A 149 -4.15 -11.65 -21.28
N SER A 150 -3.53 -11.42 -22.44
CA SER A 150 -3.49 -12.45 -23.46
C SER A 150 -2.45 -13.54 -23.17
N PHE A 151 -2.68 -14.71 -23.75
CA PHE A 151 -1.63 -15.69 -23.98
C PHE A 151 -1.43 -15.82 -25.48
N LYS A 152 -0.17 -15.62 -25.95
CA LYS A 152 0.17 -15.64 -27.38
C LYS A 152 -0.67 -14.67 -28.23
N GLY A 153 -1.06 -13.53 -27.65
CA GLY A 153 -1.88 -12.51 -28.33
C GLY A 153 -3.36 -12.85 -28.43
N GLN A 154 -3.85 -13.88 -27.73
CA GLN A 154 -5.27 -14.23 -27.66
C GLN A 154 -5.84 -14.03 -26.26
N CYS A 155 -7.07 -13.50 -26.22
CA CYS A 155 -7.87 -13.37 -25.02
C CYS A 155 -8.64 -14.66 -24.71
N TYR A 156 -8.89 -14.94 -23.44
CA TYR A 156 -9.72 -16.07 -23.01
C TYR A 156 -10.66 -15.64 -21.90
N ASN A 157 -11.74 -16.41 -21.70
CA ASN A 157 -12.71 -16.18 -20.63
C ASN A 157 -12.05 -16.05 -19.24
N PHE A 158 -11.06 -16.89 -18.93
CA PHE A 158 -10.34 -16.89 -17.66
C PHE A 158 -9.30 -15.77 -17.53
N THR A 159 -9.02 -14.99 -18.59
CA THR A 159 -8.11 -13.84 -18.54
C THR A 159 -8.81 -12.49 -18.75
N ALA A 160 -10.11 -12.52 -19.05
CA ALA A 160 -10.92 -11.34 -19.30
C ALA A 160 -11.33 -10.59 -18.02
N PHE A 161 -11.32 -9.26 -18.09
CA PHE A 161 -11.77 -8.38 -17.01
C PHE A 161 -13.09 -7.71 -17.34
N VAL A 162 -13.17 -7.07 -18.50
CA VAL A 162 -14.36 -6.32 -18.91
C VAL A 162 -14.33 -6.10 -20.41
N ILE A 163 -15.51 -5.95 -21.01
CA ILE A 163 -15.67 -5.48 -22.37
C ILE A 163 -15.28 -4.00 -22.45
N SER A 164 -14.49 -3.60 -23.44
CA SER A 164 -13.97 -2.23 -23.53
C SER A 164 -15.04 -1.22 -23.93
N LEU A 165 -16.09 -1.67 -24.61
CA LEU A 165 -17.18 -0.86 -25.11
C LEU A 165 -18.51 -1.54 -24.76
N PRO A 166 -19.50 -0.82 -24.24
CA PRO A 166 -20.83 -1.41 -24.05
C PRO A 166 -21.43 -1.74 -25.43
N PRO A 167 -22.13 -2.88 -25.57
CA PRO A 167 -22.63 -3.39 -26.85
C PRO A 167 -23.66 -2.47 -27.55
N TYR A 168 -24.05 -1.36 -26.93
CA TYR A 168 -25.05 -0.42 -27.44
C TYR A 168 -24.50 0.76 -28.25
N GLN A 169 -23.17 0.92 -28.39
CA GLN A 169 -22.60 2.12 -29.04
C GLN A 169 -22.14 1.91 -30.50
N PHE A 170 -22.24 0.69 -31.06
CA PHE A 170 -21.72 0.38 -32.41
C PHE A 170 -22.72 -0.31 -33.35
N LYS A 171 -24.03 -0.12 -33.14
CA LYS A 171 -25.02 -0.50 -34.16
C LYS A 171 -25.20 0.67 -35.14
N THR A 172 -24.26 0.82 -36.07
CA THR A 172 -24.47 1.60 -37.31
C THR A 172 -25.35 0.81 -38.28
#